data_AF-A0A7C7RQD4-F1
#
_entry.id   AF-A0A7C7RQD4-F1
#
_cell.length_a   1.000
_cell.length_b   1.000
_cell.length_c   1.000
_cell.angle_alpha   90.00
_cell.angle_beta   90.00
_cell.angle_gamma   90.00
#
_symmetry.space_group_name_H-M   'P 1'
#
loop_
_entity.id
_entity.type
_entity.pdbx_description
1 polymer ?
#
loop_
_entity_poly.entity_id
_entity_poly.type
_entity_poly.pdbx_seq_one_letter_code
_entity_poly.pdbx_strand_id
1 'polypeptide(L)'
;MRATLCESRRKAAWKLQNPRLLEIHFHTFRHWKATMLYHQMKDPLYVMNFLGHKSIKNTMLYIQLEQAIFKEASDEFTCRVARDAEEARALVEAGFDYVCTTPEDAMLFRKRK
;
A
#
# COMPACT_ATOMS: atom_id res chain seq x y z
N MET A 1 11.30 4.40 29.63
CA MET A 1 10.82 4.30 28.23
C MET A 1 9.90 3.10 27.97
N ARG A 2 10.14 1.89 28.53
CA ARG A 2 9.21 0.75 28.37
C ARG A 2 7.87 0.94 29.08
N ALA A 3 7.89 1.41 30.34
CA ALA A 3 6.67 1.63 31.13
C ALA A 3 5.72 2.64 30.46
N THR A 4 6.26 3.77 29.99
CA THR A 4 5.50 4.82 29.31
C THR A 4 4.81 4.34 28.02
N LEU A 5 5.49 3.52 27.21
CA LEU A 5 4.88 2.92 26.01
C LEU A 5 3.76 1.95 26.40
N CYS A 6 3.95 1.12 27.43
CA CYS A 6 2.92 0.20 27.91
C CYS A 6 1.66 0.93 28.37
N GLU A 7 1.80 1.98 29.18
CA GLU A 7 0.67 2.78 29.66
C GLU A 7 -0.05 3.50 28.52
N SER A 8 0.71 4.11 27.59
CA SER A 8 0.15 4.81 26.44
C SER A 8 -0.65 3.87 25.53
N ARG A 9 -0.12 2.67 25.27
CA ARG A 9 -0.84 1.64 24.48
C ARG A 9 -2.10 1.17 25.17
N ARG A 10 -2.08 0.95 26.49
CA ARG A 10 -3.28 0.57 27.26
C ARG A 10 -4.36 1.65 27.19
N LYS A 11 -3.98 2.91 27.38
CA LYS A 11 -4.91 4.06 27.26
C LYS A 11 -5.49 4.15 25.86
N ALA A 12 -4.67 4.01 24.81
CA ALA A 12 -5.12 4.04 23.43
C ALA A 12 -6.03 2.85 23.08
N ALA A 13 -5.68 1.64 23.50
CA ALA A 13 -6.47 0.42 23.31
C ALA A 13 -7.87 0.55 23.95
N TRP A 14 -7.92 1.09 25.17
CA TRP A 14 -9.18 1.35 25.84
C TRP A 14 -10.00 2.45 25.15
N LYS A 15 -9.37 3.57 24.77
CA LYS A 15 -10.06 4.69 24.10
C LYS A 15 -10.63 4.30 22.72
N LEU A 16 -9.89 3.52 21.95
CA LEU A 16 -10.23 3.13 20.58
C LEU A 16 -10.92 1.76 20.51
N GLN A 17 -11.14 1.10 21.65
CA GLN A 17 -11.69 -0.26 21.74
C GLN A 17 -10.96 -1.26 20.81
N ASN A 18 -9.64 -1.09 20.67
CA ASN A 18 -8.82 -1.90 19.76
C ASN A 18 -7.72 -2.64 20.55
N PRO A 19 -7.90 -3.94 20.86
CA PRO A 19 -6.94 -4.70 21.64
C PRO A 19 -5.61 -4.92 20.91
N ARG A 20 -5.57 -4.83 19.57
CA ARG A 20 -4.35 -5.03 18.76
C ARG A 20 -3.27 -4.00 19.05
N LEU A 21 -3.63 -2.84 19.61
CA LEU A 21 -2.67 -1.81 20.02
C LEU A 21 -1.74 -2.30 21.14
N LEU A 22 -2.14 -3.33 21.90
CA LEU A 22 -1.30 -3.95 22.93
C LEU A 22 -0.18 -4.82 22.34
N GLU A 23 -0.31 -5.26 21.10
CA GLU A 23 0.67 -6.07 20.37
C GLU A 23 1.79 -5.21 19.73
N ILE A 24 1.66 -3.88 19.74
CA ILE A 24 2.65 -2.98 19.14
C ILE A 24 3.87 -2.86 20.05
N HIS A 25 5.00 -3.39 19.62
CA HIS A 25 6.28 -3.30 20.32
C HIS A 25 7.28 -2.39 19.58
N PHE A 26 8.42 -2.09 20.20
CA PHE A 26 9.48 -1.32 19.52
C PHE A 26 9.95 -1.97 18.21
N HIS A 27 9.97 -3.31 18.15
CA HIS A 27 10.28 -4.04 16.93
C HIS A 27 9.23 -3.81 15.83
N THR A 28 7.96 -3.63 16.18
CA THR A 28 6.89 -3.33 15.22
C THR A 28 7.16 -2.01 14.50
N PHE A 29 7.61 -0.96 15.21
CA PHE A 29 7.99 0.30 14.56
C PHE A 29 9.19 0.15 13.64
N ARG A 30 10.20 -0.65 14.04
CA ARG A 30 11.36 -0.96 13.19
C ARG A 30 10.93 -1.70 11.92
N HIS A 31 10.09 -2.72 12.05
CA HIS A 31 9.60 -3.48 10.90
C HIS A 31 8.76 -2.59 9.97
N TRP A 32 7.85 -1.78 10.53
CA TRP A 32 7.07 -0.83 9.76
C TRP A 32 7.97 0.14 8.98
N LYS A 33 8.96 0.77 9.63
CA LYS A 33 9.88 1.69 8.94
C LYS A 33 10.68 0.99 7.84
N ALA A 34 11.13 -0.23 8.08
CA ALA A 34 11.86 -1.03 7.10
C ALA A 34 11.02 -1.34 5.85
N THR A 35 9.79 -1.80 6.05
CA THR A 35 8.85 -2.11 4.97
C THR A 35 8.50 -0.86 4.17
N MET A 36 8.21 0.27 4.83
CA MET A 36 7.91 1.53 4.14
C MET A 36 9.12 2.08 3.39
N LEU A 37 10.33 1.97 3.95
CA LEU A 37 11.55 2.43 3.30
C LEU A 37 11.84 1.61 2.05
N TYR A 38 11.63 0.29 2.11
CA TYR A 38 11.73 -0.56 0.93
C TYR A 38 10.64 -0.24 -0.10
N HIS A 39 9.40 0.03 0.33
CA HIS A 39 8.33 0.45 -0.59
C HIS A 39 8.68 1.73 -1.36
N GLN A 40 9.29 2.72 -0.69
CA GLN A 40 9.69 4.00 -1.30
C GLN A 40 10.89 3.87 -2.23
N MET A 41 11.96 3.20 -1.78
CA MET A 41 13.24 3.17 -2.50
C MET A 41 13.38 1.96 -3.43
N LYS A 42 12.65 0.88 -3.17
CA LYS A 42 12.74 -0.43 -3.83
C LYS A 42 14.15 -1.05 -3.85
N ASP A 43 15.07 -0.53 -3.05
CA ASP A 43 16.45 -1.03 -2.89
C ASP A 43 16.64 -1.77 -1.55
N PRO A 44 16.82 -3.10 -1.55
CA PRO A 44 17.08 -3.89 -0.35
C PRO A 44 18.42 -3.59 0.34
N LEU A 45 19.47 -3.20 -0.40
CA LEU A 45 20.80 -2.92 0.15
C LEU A 45 20.78 -1.64 0.96
N TYR A 46 20.08 -0.62 0.45
CA TYR A 46 19.85 0.61 1.21
C TYR A 46 19.13 0.33 2.53
N VAL A 47 18.06 -0.48 2.52
CA VAL A 47 17.33 -0.85 3.73
C VAL A 47 18.20 -1.66 4.69
N MET A 48 19.02 -2.57 4.18
CA MET A 48 19.97 -3.36 4.97
C MET A 48 20.96 -2.45 5.71
N ASN A 49 21.54 -1.46 5.02
CA ASN A 49 22.47 -0.48 5.60
C ASN A 49 21.77 0.40 6.64
N PHE A 50 20.57 0.91 6.34
CA PHE A 50 19.79 1.72 7.27
C PHE A 50 19.47 0.98 8.58
N LEU A 51 19.17 -0.32 8.48
CA LEU A 51 18.86 -1.15 9.64
C LEU A 51 20.09 -1.69 10.37
N GLY A 52 21.27 -1.62 9.78
CA GLY A 52 22.49 -2.26 10.32
C GLY A 52 22.40 -3.79 10.33
N HIS A 53 21.72 -4.38 9.35
CA HIS A 53 21.63 -5.84 9.23
C HIS A 53 22.95 -6.41 8.70
N LYS A 54 23.51 -7.42 9.39
CA LYS A 54 24.73 -8.12 8.94
C LYS A 54 24.51 -9.01 7.72
N SER A 55 23.29 -9.48 7.50
CA SER A 55 22.93 -10.35 6.37
C SER A 55 21.68 -9.83 5.68
N ILE A 56 21.70 -9.83 4.35
CA ILE A 56 20.58 -9.44 3.50
C ILE A 56 19.35 -10.34 3.71
N LYS A 57 19.55 -11.60 4.14
CA LYS A 57 18.45 -12.53 4.44
C LYS A 57 17.46 -11.97 5.46
N ASN A 58 17.95 -11.21 6.44
CA ASN A 58 17.09 -10.55 7.45
C ASN A 58 16.27 -9.41 6.86
N THR A 59 16.70 -8.84 5.74
CA THR A 59 16.01 -7.75 5.04
C THR A 59 15.00 -8.28 4.02
N MET A 60 15.19 -9.50 3.50
CA MET A 60 14.26 -10.13 2.55
C MET A 60 12.83 -10.24 3.09
N LEU A 61 12.67 -10.40 4.42
CA LEU A 61 11.36 -10.40 5.06
C LEU A 61 10.56 -9.13 4.74
N TYR A 62 11.20 -7.96 4.67
CA TYR A 62 10.52 -6.70 4.38
C TYR A 62 10.06 -6.60 2.94
N ILE A 63 10.75 -7.27 2.02
CA ILE A 63 10.32 -7.36 0.61
C ILE A 63 9.03 -8.15 0.52
N GLN A 64 8.96 -9.29 1.21
CA GLN A 64 7.76 -10.13 1.26
C GLN A 64 6.59 -9.40 1.92
N LEU A 65 6.84 -8.70 3.03
CA LEU A 65 5.84 -7.89 3.72
C LEU A 65 5.35 -6.73 2.84
N GLU A 66 6.25 -6.06 2.12
CA GLU A 66 5.88 -4.99 1.19
C GLU A 66 5.01 -5.53 0.07
N GLN A 67 5.39 -6.64 -0.55
CA GLN A 67 4.57 -7.29 -1.56
C GLN A 67 3.21 -7.70 -0.99
N ALA A 68 3.14 -8.25 0.23
CA ALA A 68 1.86 -8.65 0.82
C ALA A 68 0.94 -7.45 1.16
N ILE A 69 1.52 -6.32 1.60
CA ILE A 69 0.76 -5.13 2.01
C ILE A 69 0.35 -4.28 0.81
N PHE A 70 1.18 -4.20 -0.23
CA PHE A 70 1.01 -3.28 -1.35
C PHE A 70 0.64 -3.96 -2.68
N LYS A 71 0.64 -5.30 -2.79
CA LYS A 71 0.16 -6.00 -4.01
C LYS A 71 -1.27 -5.65 -4.40
N GLU A 72 -2.11 -5.25 -3.44
CA GLU A 72 -3.52 -4.93 -3.70
C GLU A 72 -3.78 -3.44 -3.91
N ALA A 73 -2.77 -2.57 -3.77
CA ALA A 73 -2.95 -1.12 -3.63
C ALA A 73 -2.22 -0.27 -4.67
N SER A 74 -1.85 -0.81 -5.84
CA SER A 74 -1.76 0.06 -7.01
C SER A 74 -3.18 0.25 -7.54
N ASP A 75 -3.93 1.14 -6.89
CA ASP A 75 -5.11 1.82 -7.48
C ASP A 75 -4.68 2.73 -8.66
N GLU A 76 -3.67 2.32 -9.42
CA GLU A 76 -3.31 2.94 -10.68
C GLU A 76 -4.32 2.46 -11.71
N PHE A 77 -5.36 3.24 -11.89
CA PHE A 77 -6.30 3.02 -12.98
C PHE A 77 -5.71 3.65 -14.25
N THR A 78 -5.66 2.88 -15.32
CA THR A 78 -5.52 3.46 -16.65
C THR A 78 -6.90 4.00 -17.04
N CYS A 79 -7.06 5.31 -17.06
CA CYS A 79 -8.29 5.96 -17.50
C CYS A 79 -8.21 6.27 -18.99
N ARG A 80 -9.27 5.98 -19.74
CA ARG A 80 -9.44 6.34 -21.14
C ARG A 80 -10.80 6.99 -21.36
N VAL A 81 -10.85 7.90 -22.32
CA VAL A 81 -12.07 8.62 -22.72
C VAL A 81 -12.44 8.16 -24.11
N ALA A 82 -13.73 7.86 -24.34
CA ALA A 82 -14.28 7.63 -25.66
C ALA A 82 -15.36 8.69 -25.95
N ARG A 83 -15.38 9.17 -27.19
CA ARG A 83 -16.43 10.10 -27.67
C ARG A 83 -17.46 9.41 -28.55
N ASP A 84 -17.06 8.30 -29.19
CA ASP A 84 -17.91 7.55 -30.12
C ASP A 84 -18.25 6.15 -29.58
N ALA A 85 -19.39 5.61 -30.04
CA ALA A 85 -19.85 4.28 -29.68
C ALA A 85 -18.88 3.17 -30.14
N GLU A 86 -18.17 3.36 -31.27
CA GLU A 86 -17.15 2.41 -31.73
C GLU A 86 -15.92 2.37 -30.82
N GLU A 87 -15.45 3.54 -30.36
CA GLU A 87 -14.34 3.62 -29.40
C GLU A 87 -14.72 3.02 -28.04
N ALA A 88 -15.92 3.32 -27.55
CA ALA A 88 -16.45 2.75 -26.32
C ALA A 88 -16.49 1.21 -26.39
N ARG A 89 -16.94 0.66 -27.53
CA ARG A 89 -16.96 -0.79 -27.76
C ARG A 89 -15.54 -1.39 -27.76
N ALA A 90 -14.58 -0.75 -28.43
CA ALA A 90 -13.20 -1.20 -28.45
C ALA A 90 -12.56 -1.18 -27.04
N LEU A 91 -12.91 -0.20 -26.20
CA LEU A 91 -12.45 -0.12 -24.81
C LEU A 91 -13.07 -1.22 -23.93
N VAL A 92 -14.34 -1.53 -24.12
CA VAL A 92 -15.02 -2.62 -23.42
C VAL A 92 -14.46 -3.98 -23.83
N GLU A 93 -14.22 -4.21 -25.13
CA GLU A 93 -13.57 -5.43 -25.65
C GLU A 93 -12.12 -5.56 -25.13
N ALA A 94 -11.42 -4.45 -24.92
CA ALA A 94 -10.11 -4.42 -24.27
C ALA A 94 -10.14 -4.61 -22.74
N GLY A 95 -11.32 -4.78 -22.14
CA GLY A 95 -11.52 -5.07 -20.72
C GLY A 95 -11.43 -3.84 -19.81
N PHE A 96 -11.87 -2.67 -20.29
CA PHE A 96 -12.10 -1.49 -19.44
C PHE A 96 -13.53 -1.47 -18.91
N ASP A 97 -13.70 -1.05 -17.66
CA ASP A 97 -15.00 -0.85 -17.01
C ASP A 97 -15.50 0.58 -17.27
N TYR A 98 -16.78 0.70 -17.60
CA TYR A 98 -17.46 2.00 -17.72
C TYR A 98 -17.68 2.63 -16.34
N VAL A 99 -17.37 3.93 -16.20
CA VAL A 99 -17.49 4.67 -14.94
C VAL A 99 -18.65 5.66 -14.99
N CYS A 100 -18.58 6.63 -15.90
CA CYS A 100 -19.60 7.66 -16.06
C CYS A 100 -19.45 8.41 -17.39
N THR A 101 -20.52 9.07 -17.81
CA THR A 101 -20.48 10.07 -18.89
C THR A 101 -20.32 11.44 -18.27
N THR A 102 -19.35 12.20 -18.75
CA THR A 102 -19.09 13.58 -18.33
C THR A 102 -20.15 14.54 -18.88
N PRO A 103 -20.30 15.75 -18.31
CA PRO A 103 -21.19 16.78 -18.85
C PRO A 103 -20.87 17.22 -20.29
N GLU A 104 -19.72 16.82 -20.83
CA GLU A 104 -19.25 17.08 -22.20
C GLU A 104 -19.58 15.92 -23.17
N ASP A 105 -20.54 15.05 -22.82
CA ASP A 105 -20.94 13.85 -23.56
C ASP A 105 -19.81 12.82 -23.80
N ALA A 106 -18.68 12.93 -23.09
CA ALA A 106 -17.57 11.98 -23.19
C ALA A 106 -17.69 10.86 -22.15
N MET A 107 -17.55 9.60 -22.58
CA MET A 107 -17.62 8.40 -21.74
C MET A 107 -16.27 8.08 -21.12
N LEU A 108 -16.21 7.92 -19.79
CA LEU A 108 -15.02 7.56 -19.04
C LEU A 108 -14.96 6.06 -18.76
N PHE A 109 -13.80 5.48 -19.06
CA PHE A 109 -13.49 4.07 -18.85
C PHE A 109 -12.25 3.94 -17.96
N ARG A 110 -12.24 2.95 -17.06
CA ARG A 110 -11.08 2.62 -16.22
C ARG A 110 -10.70 1.16 -16.36
N LYS A 111 -9.41 0.87 -16.34
CA LYS A 111 -8.89 -0.50 -16.21
C LYS A 111 -7.85 -0.53 -15.11
N ARG A 112 -7.96 -1.51 -14.22
CA ARG A 112 -6.92 -1.76 -13.20
C ARG A 112 -5.63 -2.18 -13.91
N LYS A 113 -4.50 -1.63 -13.46
CA LYS A 113 -3.17 -2.04 -13.95
C LYS A 113 -2.85 -3.47 -13.55
#